data_AF-W7L7I6-F1
#
_entry.id   AF-W7L7I6-F1
#
_cell.length_a   1.000
_cell.length_b   1.000
_cell.length_c   1.000
_cell.angle_alpha   90.00
_cell.angle_beta   90.00
_cell.angle_gamma   90.00
#
_symmetry.space_group_name_H-M   'P 1'
#
loop_
_entity.id
_entity.type
_entity.pdbx_description
1 polymer ?
#
loop_
_entity_poly.entity_id
_entity_poly.type
_entity_poly.pdbx_seq_one_letter_code
_entity_poly.pdbx_strand_id
1 'polypeptide(L)'
;METQVPKGQKYIKKFIYYAALGVPEVDITKYRLTVTGLVENKLEFSYEELLKMIDVDYVRDFHCVTGWSVKDVRWEGIKIRRLADMAKVKENAKWAVFYSLDGYTSVVPVEDVLHEDAIIALRMNGKPLTLESGFPARPFIPHLYGWKSAKWLTEIEFVDKYVDGFWEERGYHERGNVWEEERFKGNSGRHTPKRPIL
;
A
#
# COMPACT_ATOMS: atom_id res chain seq x y z
N MET A 1 25.95 3.80 13.71
CA MET A 1 24.78 4.62 14.07
C MET A 1 23.68 3.64 14.42
N GLU A 2 23.19 3.63 15.66
CA GLU A 2 22.06 2.77 16.03
C GLU A 2 20.85 3.20 15.19
N THR A 3 20.31 2.27 14.41
CA THR A 3 19.10 2.50 13.63
C THR A 3 17.95 2.69 14.62
N GLN A 4 17.43 3.92 14.69
CA GLN A 4 16.29 4.24 15.53
C GLN A 4 15.11 3.37 15.08
N VAL A 5 14.60 2.54 15.98
CA VAL A 5 13.38 1.77 15.74
C VAL A 5 12.18 2.67 16.06
N PRO A 6 11.09 2.68 15.26
CA PRO A 6 9.93 3.51 15.58
C PRO A 6 9.35 3.17 16.96
N LYS A 7 8.66 4.14 17.58
CA LYS A 7 8.15 3.96 18.93
C LYS A 7 7.12 2.81 18.98
N GLY A 8 7.24 1.98 20.02
CA GLY A 8 6.43 0.78 20.17
C GLY A 8 6.73 -0.33 19.16
N GLN A 9 7.90 -0.33 18.52
CA GLN A 9 8.34 -1.37 17.59
C GLN A 9 9.54 -2.16 18.12
N LYS A 10 9.63 -3.43 17.72
CA LYS A 10 10.80 -4.29 17.95
C LYS A 10 11.20 -4.98 16.66
N TYR A 11 12.49 -4.99 16.34
CA TYR A 11 12.96 -5.75 15.19
C TYR A 11 12.85 -7.25 15.42
N ILE A 12 12.32 -7.95 14.42
CA ILE A 12 12.27 -9.41 14.34
C ILE A 12 13.00 -9.89 13.08
N LYS A 13 13.41 -11.15 13.08
CA LYS A 13 14.22 -11.72 11.98
C LYS A 13 13.41 -12.14 10.75
N LYS A 14 12.13 -12.47 10.93
CA LYS A 14 11.27 -13.04 9.89
C LYS A 14 9.95 -12.29 9.86
N PHE A 15 9.40 -12.12 8.66
CA PHE A 15 8.06 -11.59 8.49
C PHE A 15 7.02 -12.47 9.16
N ILE A 16 6.02 -11.83 9.76
CA ILE A 16 4.73 -12.46 10.08
C ILE A 16 3.75 -11.98 9.02
N TYR A 17 3.13 -12.92 8.30
CA TYR A 17 2.18 -12.58 7.25
C TYR A 17 0.76 -12.63 7.80
N TYR A 18 0.01 -11.55 7.59
CA TYR A 18 -1.40 -11.46 7.92
C TYR A 18 -2.23 -11.42 6.64
N ALA A 19 -3.41 -12.02 6.68
CA ALA A 19 -4.38 -12.07 5.58
C ALA A 19 -5.78 -11.94 6.20
N ALA A 20 -6.22 -10.70 6.45
CA ALA A 20 -7.41 -10.44 7.25
C ALA A 20 -8.69 -11.02 6.62
N LEU A 21 -8.72 -11.11 5.28
CA LEU A 21 -9.83 -11.65 4.50
C LEU A 21 -9.49 -12.99 3.83
N GLY A 22 -8.38 -13.62 4.23
CA GLY A 22 -7.86 -14.83 3.57
C GLY A 22 -6.84 -14.53 2.46
N VAL A 23 -6.30 -15.59 1.88
CA VAL A 23 -5.34 -15.51 0.76
C VAL A 23 -6.11 -15.84 -0.52
N PRO A 24 -6.19 -14.92 -1.49
CA PRO A 24 -6.91 -15.15 -2.73
C PRO A 24 -6.13 -16.08 -3.66
N GLU A 25 -6.84 -16.70 -4.60
CA GLU A 25 -6.22 -17.36 -5.76
C GLU A 25 -5.86 -16.29 -6.79
N VAL A 26 -4.64 -16.37 -7.34
CA VAL A 26 -4.14 -15.42 -8.34
C VAL A 26 -3.96 -16.13 -9.68
N ASP A 27 -4.81 -15.78 -10.65
CA ASP A 27 -4.59 -16.11 -12.06
C ASP A 27 -3.81 -14.97 -12.72
N ILE A 28 -2.50 -15.16 -12.87
CA ILE A 28 -1.60 -14.11 -13.37
C ILE A 28 -1.90 -13.71 -14.82
N THR A 29 -2.50 -14.61 -15.61
CA THR A 29 -2.83 -14.33 -17.02
C THR A 29 -3.98 -13.34 -17.16
N LYS A 30 -4.89 -13.33 -16.18
CA LYS A 30 -6.03 -12.42 -16.09
C LYS A 30 -5.77 -11.21 -15.20
N TYR A 31 -4.72 -11.25 -14.39
CA TYR A 31 -4.39 -10.17 -13.48
C TYR A 31 -4.21 -8.84 -14.20
N ARG A 32 -4.79 -7.78 -13.63
CA ARG A 32 -4.59 -6.39 -14.05
C ARG A 32 -4.43 -5.50 -12.84
N LEU A 33 -3.53 -4.51 -12.96
CA LEU A 33 -3.49 -3.36 -12.07
C LEU A 33 -4.06 -2.15 -12.80
N THR A 34 -5.08 -1.52 -12.23
CA THR A 34 -5.70 -0.32 -12.80
C THR A 34 -5.39 0.94 -12.00
N VAL A 35 -5.37 2.08 -12.68
CA VAL A 35 -5.30 3.41 -12.06
C VAL A 35 -6.50 4.22 -12.54
N THR A 36 -7.34 4.65 -11.60
CA THR A 36 -8.69 5.15 -11.88
C THR A 36 -9.06 6.35 -11.00
N GLY A 37 -10.35 6.74 -11.03
CA GLY A 37 -10.90 7.85 -10.25
C GLY A 37 -10.60 9.21 -10.89
N LEU A 38 -10.05 10.12 -10.09
CA LEU A 38 -9.70 11.50 -10.46
C LEU A 38 -8.41 11.55 -11.28
N VAL A 39 -8.45 10.99 -12.49
CA VAL A 39 -7.34 10.94 -13.47
C VAL A 39 -7.83 11.43 -14.83
N GLU A 40 -6.93 11.91 -15.69
CA GLU A 40 -7.27 12.16 -17.11
C GLU A 40 -7.22 10.88 -17.93
N ASN A 41 -6.23 10.02 -17.67
CA ASN A 41 -6.02 8.76 -18.37
C ASN A 41 -6.26 7.60 -17.39
N LYS A 42 -7.29 6.79 -17.62
CA LYS A 42 -7.40 5.50 -16.95
C LYS A 42 -6.31 4.58 -17.48
N LEU A 43 -5.56 3.96 -16.58
CA LEU A 43 -4.48 3.04 -16.94
C LEU A 43 -4.84 1.62 -16.52
N GLU A 44 -4.33 0.65 -17.26
CA GLU A 44 -4.43 -0.77 -16.97
C GLU A 44 -3.13 -1.42 -17.40
N PHE A 45 -2.57 -2.29 -16.56
CA PHE A 45 -1.32 -2.99 -16.82
C PHE A 45 -1.43 -4.48 -16.53
N SER A 46 -0.86 -5.31 -17.39
CA SER A 46 -0.57 -6.72 -17.09
C SER A 46 0.61 -6.84 -16.12
N TYR A 47 0.78 -8.01 -15.51
CA TYR A 47 1.95 -8.24 -14.66
C TYR A 47 3.27 -8.14 -15.42
N GLU A 48 3.33 -8.64 -16.66
CA GLU A 48 4.51 -8.56 -17.52
C GLU A 48 4.88 -7.12 -17.88
N GLU A 49 3.88 -6.25 -18.07
CA GLU A 49 4.09 -4.83 -18.32
C GLU A 49 4.65 -4.14 -17.07
N LEU A 50 4.09 -4.43 -15.90
CA LEU A 50 4.59 -3.91 -14.62
C LEU A 50 6.06 -4.33 -14.38
N LEU A 51 6.43 -5.58 -14.66
CA LEU A 51 7.81 -6.03 -14.52
C LEU A 51 8.79 -5.25 -15.40
N LYS A 52 8.38 -4.85 -16.61
CA LYS A 52 9.20 -4.03 -17.53
C LYS A 52 9.29 -2.57 -17.08
N MET A 53 8.42 -2.14 -16.18
CA MET A 53 8.36 -0.77 -15.68
C MET A 53 9.15 -0.56 -14.39
N ILE A 54 9.70 -1.61 -13.76
CA ILE A 54 10.49 -1.49 -12.53
C ILE A 54 11.57 -0.42 -12.69
N ASP A 55 11.55 0.59 -11.83
CA ASP A 55 12.47 1.73 -11.82
C ASP A 55 13.03 2.06 -10.44
N VAL A 56 12.69 1.25 -9.44
CA VAL A 56 13.19 1.38 -8.07
C VAL A 56 13.75 0.05 -7.59
N ASP A 57 14.91 0.13 -6.95
CA ASP A 57 15.55 -0.91 -6.15
C ASP A 57 16.20 -0.22 -4.94
N TYR A 58 15.63 -0.39 -3.75
CA TYR A 58 16.17 0.20 -2.53
C TYR A 58 16.05 -0.75 -1.34
N VAL A 59 16.67 -0.35 -0.22
CA VAL A 59 16.50 -0.99 1.08
C VAL A 59 15.76 -0.06 2.03
N ARG A 60 14.65 -0.56 2.61
CA ARG A 60 13.83 0.14 3.61
C ARG A 60 13.22 -0.87 4.58
N ASP A 61 13.03 -0.44 5.81
CA ASP A 61 12.43 -1.28 6.84
C ASP A 61 10.92 -1.43 6.63
N PHE A 62 10.37 -2.53 7.14
CA PHE A 62 8.93 -2.77 7.20
C PHE A 62 8.45 -2.69 8.64
N HIS A 63 7.32 -2.02 8.88
CA HIS A 63 6.78 -1.80 10.23
C HIS A 63 5.35 -2.30 10.34
N CYS A 64 5.10 -3.28 11.21
CA CYS A 64 3.77 -3.80 11.47
C CYS A 64 3.10 -3.07 12.64
N VAL A 65 1.81 -2.78 12.51
CA VAL A 65 1.03 -2.16 13.57
C VAL A 65 0.92 -3.00 14.85
N THR A 66 1.18 -4.30 14.79
CA THR A 66 1.19 -5.17 15.97
C THR A 66 2.51 -5.11 16.77
N GLY A 67 3.42 -4.19 16.42
CA GLY A 67 4.58 -3.85 17.25
C GLY A 67 5.88 -4.55 16.87
N TRP A 68 5.94 -5.16 15.68
CA TRP A 68 7.18 -5.71 15.14
C TRP A 68 7.59 -5.06 13.82
N SER A 69 8.90 -5.00 13.59
CA SER A 69 9.50 -4.47 12.37
C SER A 69 10.51 -5.46 11.78
N VAL A 70 10.75 -5.40 10.47
CA VAL A 70 11.82 -6.15 9.80
C VAL A 70 12.75 -5.14 9.14
N LYS A 71 14.03 -5.22 9.49
CA LYS A 71 15.05 -4.30 8.99
C LYS A 71 15.63 -4.75 7.64
N ASP A 72 16.24 -3.81 6.93
CA ASP A 72 17.08 -4.07 5.76
C ASP A 72 16.35 -4.86 4.65
N VAL A 73 15.06 -4.59 4.45
CA VAL A 73 14.27 -5.28 3.43
C VAL A 73 14.54 -4.61 2.08
N ARG A 74 14.98 -5.39 1.10
CA ARG A 74 15.16 -4.90 -0.27
C ARG A 74 13.83 -4.96 -1.01
N TRP A 75 13.42 -3.84 -1.61
CA TRP A 75 12.19 -3.72 -2.36
C TRP A 75 12.49 -3.29 -3.78
N GLU A 76 11.83 -3.92 -4.75
CA GLU A 76 11.93 -3.53 -6.16
C GLU A 76 10.52 -3.37 -6.74
N GLY A 77 10.32 -2.30 -7.52
CA GLY A 77 9.01 -1.92 -7.98
C GLY A 77 9.00 -0.66 -8.84
N ILE A 78 7.81 -0.07 -8.95
CA ILE A 78 7.54 1.13 -9.76
C ILE A 78 7.18 2.27 -8.81
N LYS A 79 7.77 3.46 -8.97
CA LYS A 79 7.30 4.64 -8.22
C LYS A 79 5.82 4.88 -8.45
N ILE A 80 5.03 5.01 -7.37
CA ILE A 80 3.59 5.32 -7.53
C ILE A 80 3.41 6.68 -8.20
N ARG A 81 4.31 7.65 -7.93
CA ARG A 81 4.35 8.94 -8.61
C ARG A 81 4.42 8.80 -10.13
N ARG A 82 5.20 7.85 -10.67
CA ARG A 82 5.27 7.63 -12.12
C ARG A 82 3.93 7.19 -12.70
N LEU A 83 3.22 6.29 -12.02
CA LEU A 83 1.89 5.85 -12.43
C LEU A 83 0.88 7.01 -12.35
N ALA A 84 0.96 7.82 -11.30
CA ALA A 84 0.13 9.01 -11.13
C ALA A 84 0.38 10.06 -12.23
N ASP A 85 1.63 10.29 -12.61
CA ASP A 85 2.01 11.21 -13.68
C ASP A 85 1.50 10.72 -15.05
N MET A 86 1.63 9.41 -15.34
CA MET A 86 1.08 8.79 -16.56
C MET A 86 -0.45 8.91 -16.62
N ALA A 87 -1.12 8.71 -15.48
CA ALA A 87 -2.57 8.82 -15.37
C ALA A 87 -3.04 10.29 -15.40
N LYS A 88 -2.12 11.23 -15.16
CA LYS A 88 -2.37 12.65 -14.91
C LYS A 88 -3.44 12.83 -13.84
N VAL A 89 -3.09 12.45 -12.61
CA VAL A 89 -3.95 12.63 -11.43
C VAL A 89 -4.34 14.11 -11.29
N LYS A 90 -5.64 14.37 -11.11
CA LYS A 90 -6.18 15.72 -10.98
C LYS A 90 -5.77 16.34 -9.65
N GLU A 91 -5.52 17.65 -9.63
CA GLU A 91 -5.07 18.40 -8.43
C GLU A 91 -6.05 18.35 -7.25
N ASN A 92 -7.34 18.09 -7.52
CA ASN A 92 -8.36 17.95 -6.50
C ASN A 92 -8.40 16.56 -5.85
N ALA A 93 -7.61 15.58 -6.32
CA ALA A 93 -7.44 14.32 -5.62
C ALA A 93 -6.72 14.55 -4.27
N LYS A 94 -7.25 13.97 -3.20
CA LYS A 94 -6.73 14.09 -1.82
C LYS A 94 -6.34 12.75 -1.22
N TRP A 95 -6.92 11.67 -1.71
CA TRP A 95 -6.66 10.31 -1.24
C TRP A 95 -6.49 9.34 -2.42
N ALA A 96 -5.75 8.26 -2.20
CA ALA A 96 -5.81 7.08 -3.04
C ALA A 96 -6.41 5.93 -2.23
N VAL A 97 -7.35 5.19 -2.84
CA VAL A 97 -7.88 3.95 -2.30
C VAL A 97 -7.23 2.80 -3.05
N PHE A 98 -6.57 1.93 -2.29
CA PHE A 98 -6.01 0.68 -2.78
C PHE A 98 -7.04 -0.42 -2.61
N TYR A 99 -7.38 -1.10 -3.69
CA TYR A 99 -8.26 -2.27 -3.67
C TYR A 99 -7.45 -3.54 -3.93
N SER A 100 -7.79 -4.58 -3.19
CA SER A 100 -7.16 -5.89 -3.25
C SER A 100 -8.12 -6.93 -3.82
N LEU A 101 -7.54 -7.97 -4.41
CA LEU A 101 -8.29 -9.10 -4.97
C LEU A 101 -9.19 -9.84 -3.96
N ASP A 102 -8.81 -9.85 -2.69
CA ASP A 102 -9.57 -10.44 -1.57
C ASP A 102 -10.69 -9.53 -1.03
N GLY A 103 -10.89 -8.36 -1.65
CA GLY A 103 -11.85 -7.34 -1.20
C GLY A 103 -11.31 -6.42 -0.09
N TYR A 104 -10.04 -6.55 0.29
CA TYR A 104 -9.41 -5.64 1.23
C TYR A 104 -9.25 -4.25 0.60
N THR A 105 -9.47 -3.21 1.40
CA THR A 105 -9.23 -1.82 0.99
C THR A 105 -8.38 -1.09 2.00
N SER A 106 -7.52 -0.19 1.52
CA SER A 106 -6.85 0.78 2.37
C SER A 106 -6.74 2.13 1.69
N VAL A 107 -6.95 3.19 2.46
CA VAL A 107 -6.95 4.57 1.99
C VAL A 107 -5.69 5.27 2.49
N VAL A 108 -5.05 6.05 1.61
CA VAL A 108 -3.80 6.76 1.94
C VAL A 108 -3.87 8.20 1.41
N PRO A 109 -3.41 9.23 2.16
CA PRO A 109 -3.29 10.58 1.65
C PRO A 109 -2.45 10.64 0.38
N VAL A 110 -2.87 11.43 -0.62
CA VAL A 110 -2.13 11.55 -1.89
C VAL A 110 -0.70 12.03 -1.68
N GLU A 111 -0.44 12.86 -0.68
CA GLU A 111 0.91 13.29 -0.32
C GLU A 111 1.85 12.13 0.04
N ASP A 112 1.36 11.13 0.77
CA ASP A 112 2.14 9.95 1.16
C ASP A 112 2.26 8.97 -0.02
N VAL A 113 1.21 8.85 -0.84
CA VAL A 113 1.19 8.03 -2.07
C VAL A 113 2.20 8.55 -3.10
N LEU A 114 2.38 9.87 -3.19
CA LEU A 114 3.31 10.51 -4.11
C LEU A 114 4.70 10.75 -3.49
N HIS A 115 4.96 10.24 -2.29
CA HIS A 115 6.27 10.33 -1.64
C HIS A 115 7.35 9.66 -2.51
N GLU A 116 8.60 10.13 -2.43
CA GLU A 116 9.69 9.67 -3.30
C GLU A 116 10.01 8.17 -3.17
N ASP A 117 9.80 7.63 -1.97
CA ASP A 117 10.02 6.22 -1.63
C ASP A 117 8.74 5.36 -1.79
N ALA A 118 7.59 5.93 -2.16
CA ALA A 118 6.35 5.17 -2.33
C ALA A 118 6.36 4.41 -3.67
N ILE A 119 6.21 3.08 -3.62
CA ILE A 119 6.27 2.20 -4.79
C ILE A 119 5.10 1.23 -4.85
N ILE A 120 4.80 0.73 -6.05
CA ILE A 120 4.15 -0.57 -6.24
C ILE A 120 5.26 -1.61 -6.30
N ALA A 121 5.43 -2.35 -5.20
CA ALA A 121 6.41 -3.41 -5.08
C ALA A 121 5.94 -4.66 -5.83
N LEU A 122 6.87 -5.25 -6.59
CA LEU A 122 6.69 -6.51 -7.34
C LEU A 122 7.67 -7.58 -6.86
N ARG A 123 8.79 -7.16 -6.25
CA ARG A 123 9.84 -8.03 -5.73
C ARG A 123 10.24 -7.59 -4.33
N MET A 124 10.62 -8.58 -3.53
CA MET A 124 11.12 -8.40 -2.18
C MET A 124 12.32 -9.34 -1.96
N ASN A 125 13.42 -8.79 -1.47
CA ASN A 125 14.67 -9.52 -1.22
C ASN A 125 15.21 -10.27 -2.45
N GLY A 126 15.20 -9.60 -3.62
CA GLY A 126 15.75 -10.11 -4.87
C GLY A 126 14.87 -11.13 -5.59
N LYS A 127 13.71 -11.49 -5.05
CA LYS A 127 12.78 -12.48 -5.60
C LYS A 127 11.41 -11.83 -5.87
N PRO A 128 10.62 -12.33 -6.83
CA PRO A 128 9.22 -11.98 -6.92
C PRO A 128 8.53 -12.13 -5.56
N LEU A 129 7.54 -11.30 -5.28
CA LEU A 129 6.69 -11.47 -4.10
C LEU A 129 6.18 -12.92 -4.04
N THR A 130 6.13 -13.51 -2.85
CA THR A 130 5.34 -14.71 -2.60
C THR A 130 3.87 -14.34 -2.47
N LEU A 131 2.98 -15.32 -2.58
CA LEU A 131 1.55 -15.12 -2.40
C LEU A 131 1.22 -14.49 -1.03
N GLU A 132 1.85 -14.95 0.04
CA GLU A 132 1.65 -14.42 1.40
C GLU A 132 2.14 -12.97 1.56
N SER A 133 3.20 -12.61 0.82
CA SER A 133 3.76 -11.26 0.82
C SER A 133 3.00 -10.29 -0.09
N GLY A 134 2.11 -10.79 -0.95
CA GLY A 134 1.19 -10.01 -1.78
C GLY A 134 1.41 -10.10 -3.28
N PHE A 135 1.99 -11.20 -3.79
CA PHE A 135 2.08 -11.45 -5.23
C PHE A 135 0.71 -11.26 -5.91
N PRO A 136 0.61 -10.53 -7.03
CA PRO A 136 1.72 -10.07 -7.85
C PRO A 136 2.25 -8.67 -7.50
N ALA A 137 1.45 -7.86 -6.80
CA ALA A 137 1.80 -6.48 -6.49
C ALA A 137 1.21 -6.00 -5.16
N ARG A 138 1.92 -5.07 -4.49
CA ARG A 138 1.41 -4.32 -3.34
C ARG A 138 1.97 -2.89 -3.34
N PRO A 139 1.24 -1.87 -2.84
CA PRO A 139 1.86 -0.60 -2.55
C PRO A 139 2.80 -0.79 -1.36
N PHE A 140 3.95 -0.13 -1.32
CA PHE A 140 4.84 -0.07 -0.18
C PHE A 140 5.29 1.37 0.04
N ILE A 141 5.02 1.87 1.25
CA ILE A 141 5.24 3.26 1.65
C ILE A 141 5.98 3.19 3.00
N PRO A 142 7.32 3.34 3.03
CA PRO A 142 8.14 2.95 4.17
C PRO A 142 7.76 3.60 5.51
N HIS A 143 7.31 4.85 5.48
CA HIS A 143 6.95 5.60 6.67
C HIS A 143 5.54 5.29 7.21
N LEU A 144 4.78 4.43 6.54
CA LEU A 144 3.45 4.01 6.98
C LEU A 144 3.48 2.58 7.52
N TYR A 145 2.56 2.29 8.44
CA TYR A 145 2.36 0.94 8.94
C TYR A 145 1.85 -0.01 7.85
N GLY A 146 2.22 -1.29 7.99
CA GLY A 146 1.99 -2.33 6.99
C GLY A 146 0.53 -2.62 6.63
N TRP A 147 -0.48 -2.14 7.37
CA TRP A 147 -1.89 -2.29 6.94
C TRP A 147 -2.22 -1.36 5.76
N LYS A 148 -1.55 -0.22 5.63
CA LYS A 148 -1.69 0.66 4.46
C LYS A 148 -1.19 0.03 3.16
N SER A 149 -0.36 -1.00 3.30
CA SER A 149 0.29 -1.70 2.21
C SER A 149 -0.55 -2.91 1.77
N ALA A 150 -1.65 -2.61 1.07
CA ALA A 150 -2.66 -3.57 0.60
C ALA A 150 -2.06 -4.65 -0.33
N LYS A 151 -2.14 -5.92 0.06
CA LYS A 151 -1.59 -7.04 -0.72
C LYS A 151 -2.53 -7.43 -1.87
N TRP A 152 -2.01 -8.09 -2.91
CA TRP A 152 -2.81 -8.55 -4.05
C TRP A 152 -3.55 -7.38 -4.74
N LEU A 153 -2.85 -6.25 -4.87
CA LEU A 153 -3.40 -4.98 -5.35
C LEU A 153 -3.96 -5.13 -6.77
N THR A 154 -5.18 -4.65 -6.99
CA THR A 154 -5.85 -4.65 -8.31
C THR A 154 -6.16 -3.24 -8.81
N GLU A 155 -6.35 -2.26 -7.92
CA GLU A 155 -6.70 -0.90 -8.32
C GLU A 155 -6.12 0.16 -7.37
N ILE A 156 -5.71 1.28 -7.98
CA ILE A 156 -5.38 2.54 -7.30
C ILE A 156 -6.40 3.59 -7.77
N GLU A 157 -7.41 3.87 -6.96
CA GLU A 157 -8.44 4.87 -7.27
C GLU A 157 -8.10 6.19 -6.57
N PHE A 158 -7.91 7.26 -7.33
CA PHE A 158 -7.72 8.60 -6.77
C PHE A 158 -9.07 9.29 -6.50
N VAL A 159 -9.27 9.80 -5.29
CA VAL A 159 -10.55 10.40 -4.84
C VAL A 159 -10.33 11.71 -4.08
N ASP A 160 -11.34 12.58 -4.03
CA ASP A 160 -11.30 13.86 -3.32
C ASP A 160 -11.72 13.74 -1.84
N LYS A 161 -12.58 12.76 -1.55
CA LYS A 161 -13.14 12.52 -0.22
C LYS A 161 -12.53 11.29 0.43
N TYR A 162 -12.23 11.44 1.71
CA TYR A 162 -11.85 10.33 2.57
C TYR A 162 -13.01 9.34 2.73
N VAL A 163 -12.71 8.06 2.64
CA VAL A 163 -13.60 6.93 2.98
C VAL A 163 -12.76 5.91 3.73
N ASP A 164 -13.29 5.35 4.80
CA ASP A 164 -12.59 4.32 5.56
C ASP A 164 -12.30 3.09 4.69
N GLY A 165 -11.08 2.55 4.80
CA GLY A 165 -10.74 1.21 4.35
C GLY A 165 -11.02 0.17 5.43
N PHE A 166 -10.56 -1.06 5.21
CA PHE A 166 -10.90 -2.19 6.08
C PHE A 166 -10.51 -1.98 7.56
N TRP A 167 -9.28 -1.53 7.84
CA TRP A 167 -8.84 -1.33 9.22
C TRP A 167 -9.27 0.03 9.77
N GLU A 168 -9.42 1.03 8.92
CA GLU A 168 -9.85 2.36 9.33
C GLU A 168 -11.30 2.33 9.85
N GLU A 169 -12.16 1.49 9.27
CA GLU A 169 -13.50 1.17 9.80
C GLU A 169 -13.45 0.53 11.20
N ARG A 170 -12.32 -0.10 11.54
CA ARG A 170 -12.09 -0.82 12.81
C ARG A 170 -11.29 0.01 13.81
N GLY A 171 -11.24 1.33 13.60
CA GLY A 171 -10.60 2.27 14.52
C GLY A 171 -9.10 2.45 14.30
N TYR A 172 -8.53 1.98 13.19
CA TYR A 172 -7.13 2.30 12.84
C TYR A 172 -7.03 3.68 12.21
N HIS A 173 -5.89 4.33 12.39
CA HIS A 173 -5.68 5.72 11.99
C HIS A 173 -5.79 5.93 10.46
N GLU A 174 -6.30 7.09 10.07
CA GLU A 174 -6.56 7.48 8.68
C GLU A 174 -5.28 7.55 7.83
N ARG A 175 -4.16 8.00 8.41
CA ARG A 175 -2.85 8.10 7.73
C ARG A 175 -1.90 6.94 8.05
N GLY A 176 -1.63 6.67 9.32
CA GLY A 176 -0.90 5.47 9.73
C GLY A 176 0.61 5.61 9.72
N ASN A 177 1.13 6.82 9.96
CA ASN A 177 2.55 7.09 10.06
C ASN A 177 3.18 6.36 11.26
N VAL A 178 4.24 5.61 10.99
CA VAL A 178 4.91 4.76 11.98
C VAL A 178 5.63 5.58 13.06
N TRP A 179 6.25 6.70 12.69
CA TRP A 179 7.08 7.52 13.56
C TRP A 179 6.27 8.38 14.52
N GLU A 180 5.06 8.77 14.10
CA GLU A 180 4.10 9.56 14.88
C GLU A 180 3.18 8.69 15.75
N GLU A 181 3.40 7.36 15.80
CA GLU A 181 2.54 6.39 16.51
C GLU A 181 1.05 6.46 16.13
N GLU A 182 0.75 6.79 14.87
CA GLU A 182 -0.60 6.86 14.33
C GLU A 182 -1.21 5.45 14.15
N ARG A 183 -1.35 4.66 15.22
CA ARG A 183 -1.88 3.29 15.14
C ARG A 183 -3.40 3.26 15.08
N PHE A 184 -4.02 4.04 15.94
CA PHE A 184 -5.47 4.05 16.14
C PHE A 184 -6.01 5.47 15.99
N LYS A 185 -7.28 5.57 15.59
CA LYS A 185 -8.03 6.81 15.66
C LYS A 185 -8.05 7.28 17.11
N GLY A 186 -7.73 8.55 17.33
CA GLY A 186 -7.99 9.20 18.63
C GLY A 186 -9.50 9.34 18.87
N ASN A 187 -9.88 9.89 20.03
CA ASN A 187 -11.29 10.17 20.38
C ASN A 187 -12.01 11.12 19.40
N SER A 188 -11.29 11.76 18.48
CA SER A 188 -11.80 12.67 17.46
C SER A 188 -11.66 12.15 16.02
N GLY A 189 -11.26 10.88 15.82
CA GLY A 189 -11.05 10.32 14.49
C GLY A 189 -12.33 10.30 13.65
N ARG A 190 -12.21 10.60 12.36
CA ARG A 190 -13.36 10.65 11.45
C ARG A 190 -13.81 9.21 11.16
N HIS A 191 -14.98 8.82 11.64
CA HIS A 191 -15.65 7.61 11.16
C HIS A 191 -16.54 8.01 9.98
N THR A 192 -16.31 7.38 8.82
CA THR A 192 -17.09 7.65 7.61
C THR A 192 -17.83 6.38 7.21
N PRO A 193 -19.12 6.43 6.83
CA PRO A 193 -19.86 5.24 6.45
C PRO A 193 -19.23 4.50 5.25
N LYS A 194 -19.45 3.18 5.21
CA LYS A 194 -19.03 2.28 4.13
C LYS A 194 -19.36 2.81 2.74
N ARG A 195 -18.40 2.73 1.81
CA ARG A 195 -18.73 2.69 0.38
C ARG A 195 -19.42 1.35 0.09
N PRO A 196 -20.58 1.34 -0.60
CA PRO A 196 -21.14 0.09 -1.08
C PRO A 196 -20.13 -0.56 -2.03
N ILE A 197 -19.87 -1.85 -1.80
CA ILE A 197 -19.10 -2.69 -2.72
C ILE A 197 -19.96 -2.81 -3.99
N LEU A 198 -19.45 -2.33 -5.12
CA LEU A 198 -20.09 -2.50 -6.44
C LEU A 198 -19.98 -3.95 -6.90
#